data_AF-A0A094K2Q0-F1
#
_entry.id   AF-A0A094K2Q0-F1
#
_cell.length_a   1.000
_cell.length_b   1.000
_cell.length_c   1.000
_cell.angle_alpha   90.00
_cell.angle_beta   90.00
_cell.angle_gamma   90.00
#
_symmetry.space_group_name_H-M   'P 1'
#
loop_
_entity.id
_entity.type
_entity.pdbx_description
1 polymer ?
#
loop_
_entity_poly.entity_id
_entity_poly.type
_entity_poly.pdbx_seq_one_letter_code
_entity_poly.pdbx_strand_id
1 'polypeptide(L)'
;MKANHIMGLLFTLLWIGYYISFADRVSSPDEQGSVTIGIGIIWVIALAFISAMIVVPSSWMLRRKKAREAHKFNGFIWNTLLVINSALAIFYSAIGIWIIGTFVWVWARS
;
A
#
# COMPACT_ATOMS: atom_id res chain seq x y z
N MET A 1 11.88 10.80 -6.49
CA MET A 1 11.15 11.26 -5.27
C MET A 1 9.74 11.75 -5.54
N LYS A 2 9.54 12.87 -6.25
CA LYS A 2 8.19 13.32 -6.60
C LYS A 2 7.39 12.26 -7.38
N ALA A 3 8.03 11.68 -8.40
CA ALA A 3 7.48 10.56 -9.16
C ALA A 3 7.08 9.39 -8.25
N ASN A 4 7.93 8.98 -7.30
CA ASN A 4 7.64 7.90 -6.36
C ASN A 4 6.37 8.18 -5.53
N HIS A 5 6.22 9.41 -5.04
CA HIS A 5 5.02 9.78 -4.28
C HIS A 5 3.76 9.76 -5.14
N ILE A 6 3.84 10.23 -6.38
CA ILE A 6 2.74 10.19 -7.34
C ILE A 6 2.39 8.75 -7.68
N MET A 7 3.38 7.94 -8.09
CA MET A 7 3.19 6.54 -8.46
C MET A 7 2.67 5.72 -7.28
N GLY A 8 3.18 5.93 -6.08
CA GLY A 8 2.69 5.27 -4.87
C GLY A 8 1.21 5.57 -4.61
N LEU A 9 0.80 6.83 -4.75
CA LEU A 9 -0.60 7.20 -4.62
C LEU A 9 -1.44 6.59 -5.76
N LEU A 10 -0.96 6.61 -7.01
CA LEU A 10 -1.67 6.03 -8.15
C LEU A 10 -1.87 4.52 -7.99
N PHE A 11 -0.84 3.77 -7.59
CA PHE A 11 -0.96 2.35 -7.29
C PHE A 11 -1.92 2.12 -6.11
N THR A 12 -1.91 3.02 -5.12
CA THR A 12 -2.87 2.97 -4.01
C THR A 12 -4.31 3.08 -4.50
N LEU A 13 -4.60 4.10 -5.32
CA LEU A 13 -5.94 4.31 -5.88
C LEU A 13 -6.35 3.15 -6.80
N LEU A 14 -5.42 2.61 -7.59
CA LEU A 14 -5.68 1.47 -8.44
C LEU A 14 -6.08 0.24 -7.63
N TRP A 15 -5.29 -0.18 -6.64
CA TRP A 15 -5.64 -1.38 -5.88
C TRP A 15 -6.92 -1.19 -5.06
N ILE A 16 -7.20 0.02 -4.55
CA ILE A 16 -8.48 0.33 -3.89
C ILE A 16 -9.64 0.21 -4.88
N GLY A 17 -9.53 0.80 -6.08
CA GLY A 17 -10.58 0.74 -7.09
C GLY A 17 -10.83 -0.69 -7.58
N TYR A 18 -9.76 -1.47 -7.77
CA TYR A 18 -9.86 -2.89 -8.07
C TYR A 18 -10.52 -3.64 -6.90
N TYR A 19 -10.08 -3.42 -5.66
CA TYR A 19 -10.66 -4.06 -4.48
C TYR A 19 -12.17 -3.82 -4.39
N ILE A 20 -12.62 -2.57 -4.52
CA ILE A 20 -14.05 -2.22 -4.50
C ILE A 20 -14.82 -2.96 -5.60
N SER A 21 -14.26 -3.06 -6.80
CA SER A 21 -14.90 -3.76 -7.93
C SER A 21 -15.08 -5.27 -7.71
N PHE A 22 -14.31 -5.86 -6.81
CA PHE A 22 -14.36 -7.30 -6.50
C PHE A 22 -14.86 -7.60 -5.08
N ALA A 23 -15.02 -6.60 -4.22
CA ALA A 23 -15.35 -6.76 -2.80
C ALA A 23 -16.65 -7.56 -2.61
N ASP A 24 -17.69 -7.25 -3.39
CA ASP A 24 -18.99 -7.93 -3.33
C ASP A 24 -18.91 -9.40 -3.76
N ARG A 25 -18.00 -9.72 -4.69
CA ARG A 25 -17.77 -11.09 -5.17
C ARG A 25 -16.91 -11.92 -4.21
N VAL A 26 -16.07 -11.25 -3.41
CA VAL A 26 -15.26 -11.90 -2.38
C VAL A 26 -16.11 -12.19 -1.12
N SER A 27 -17.08 -11.34 -0.82
CA SER A 27 -17.95 -11.48 0.37
C SER A 27 -19.11 -12.47 0.19
N SER A 28 -19.52 -12.75 -1.06
CA SER A 28 -20.61 -13.69 -1.39
C SER A 28 -20.09 -14.83 -2.28
N PRO A 29 -19.35 -15.82 -1.71
CA PRO A 29 -18.69 -16.88 -2.47
C PRO A 29 -19.64 -17.94 -3.06
N ASP A 30 -20.97 -17.76 -2.98
CA ASP A 30 -21.97 -18.77 -3.30
C ASP A 30 -22.16 -19.02 -4.81
N GLU A 31 -21.56 -18.21 -5.69
CA GLU A 31 -21.56 -18.43 -7.13
C GLU A 31 -20.15 -18.81 -7.61
N GLN A 32 -19.92 -20.11 -7.77
CA GLN A 32 -18.79 -20.72 -8.51
C GLN A 32 -17.46 -19.97 -8.36
N GLY A 33 -16.59 -20.46 -7.48
CA GLY A 33 -15.19 -20.02 -7.34
C GLY A 33 -14.46 -19.97 -8.68
N SER A 34 -14.62 -18.85 -9.38
CA SER A 34 -14.05 -18.67 -10.70
C SER A 34 -12.59 -18.31 -10.51
N VAL A 35 -11.72 -18.95 -11.28
CA VAL A 35 -10.28 -18.65 -11.36
C VAL A 35 -10.04 -17.13 -11.50
N THR A 36 -10.99 -16.41 -12.10
CA THR A 36 -11.03 -14.95 -12.22
C THR A 36 -11.02 -14.20 -10.89
N ILE A 37 -11.75 -14.67 -9.86
CA ILE A 37 -11.72 -14.05 -8.51
C ILE A 37 -10.35 -14.22 -7.87
N GLY A 38 -9.77 -15.43 -7.96
CA GLY A 38 -8.42 -15.70 -7.46
C GLY A 38 -7.34 -14.85 -8.12
N ILE A 39 -7.38 -14.73 -9.45
CA ILE A 39 -6.49 -13.84 -10.21
C ILE A 39 -6.68 -12.38 -9.79
N GLY A 40 -7.92 -11.92 -9.60
CA GLY A 40 -8.22 -10.56 -9.15
C GLY A 40 -7.61 -10.24 -7.78
N ILE A 41 -7.72 -11.15 -6.81
CA ILE A 41 -7.13 -10.98 -5.48
C ILE A 41 -5.61 -10.88 -5.57
N ILE A 42 -4.96 -11.75 -6.35
CA ILE A 42 -3.50 -11.73 -6.56
C ILE A 42 -3.07 -10.37 -7.12
N TRP A 43 -3.81 -9.82 -8.09
CA TRP A 43 -3.53 -8.49 -8.63
C TRP A 43 -3.67 -7.37 -7.60
N VAL A 44 -4.74 -7.40 -6.79
CA VAL A 44 -4.95 -6.40 -5.72
C VAL A 44 -3.79 -6.44 -4.71
N ILE A 45 -3.38 -7.63 -4.28
CA ILE A 45 -2.26 -7.81 -3.36
C ILE A 45 -0.95 -7.33 -3.99
N ALA A 46 -0.69 -7.68 -5.25
CA ALA A 46 0.52 -7.24 -5.95
C ALA A 46 0.60 -5.72 -6.06
N LEU A 47 -0.49 -5.05 -6.44
CA LEU A 47 -0.55 -3.60 -6.53
C LEU A 47 -0.39 -2.91 -5.16
N ALA A 48 -1.02 -3.47 -4.11
CA ALA A 48 -0.86 -2.99 -2.74
C ALA A 48 0.60 -3.13 -2.27
N PHE A 49 1.25 -4.26 -2.59
CA PHE A 49 2.65 -4.50 -2.26
C PHE A 49 3.61 -3.55 -2.99
N ILE A 50 3.42 -3.37 -4.31
CA ILE A 50 4.18 -2.40 -5.12
C ILE A 50 4.03 -0.99 -4.55
N SER A 51 2.79 -0.59 -4.21
CA SER A 51 2.53 0.69 -3.56
C SER A 51 3.32 0.82 -2.26
N ALA A 52 3.24 -0.16 -1.37
CA ALA A 52 3.93 -0.16 -0.08
C ALA A 52 5.45 -0.04 -0.24
N MET A 53 6.04 -0.80 -1.16
CA MET A 53 7.48 -0.75 -1.47
C MET A 53 7.95 0.62 -1.96
N ILE A 54 7.08 1.41 -2.57
CA ILE A 54 7.41 2.76 -3.02
C ILE A 54 7.15 3.78 -1.90
N VAL A 55 5.96 3.73 -1.29
CA VAL A 55 5.44 4.72 -0.35
C VAL A 55 6.19 4.71 0.99
N VAL A 56 6.46 3.53 1.55
CA VAL A 56 7.11 3.41 2.87
C VAL A 56 8.52 4.00 2.88
N PRO A 57 9.47 3.56 2.02
CA PRO A 57 10.83 4.09 2.07
C PRO A 57 10.90 5.57 1.63
N SER A 58 10.08 5.98 0.66
CA SER A 58 10.09 7.38 0.19
C SER A 58 9.60 8.35 1.26
N SER A 59 8.53 7.98 1.98
CA SER A 59 7.98 8.78 3.09
C SER A 59 8.94 8.81 4.27
N TRP A 60 9.58 7.68 4.60
CA TRP A 60 10.60 7.62 5.65
C TRP A 60 11.78 8.55 5.35
N MET A 61 12.30 8.54 4.12
CA MET A 61 13.42 9.39 3.73
C MET A 61 13.07 10.89 3.79
N LEU A 62 11.85 11.27 3.38
CA LEU A 62 11.38 12.67 3.37
C LEU A 62 10.82 13.15 4.72
N ARG A 63 10.91 12.35 5.78
CA ARG A 63 10.55 12.76 7.14
C ARG A 63 11.40 13.95 7.62
N ARG A 64 12.69 13.97 7.27
CA ARG A 64 13.64 15.00 7.70
C ARG A 64 13.57 16.23 6.78
N LYS A 65 13.52 17.43 7.37
CA LYS A 65 13.50 18.71 6.63
C LYS A 65 14.66 18.82 5.61
N LYS A 66 15.88 18.46 6.03
CA LYS A 66 17.08 18.45 5.18
C LYS A 66 16.91 17.59 3.92
N ALA A 67 16.26 16.42 4.03
CA ALA A 67 16.01 15.55 2.89
C ALA A 67 14.96 16.13 1.93
N ARG A 68 13.92 16.80 2.47
CA ARG A 68 12.92 17.49 1.66
C ARG A 68 13.54 18.62 0.83
N GLU A 69 14.39 19.42 1.46
CA GLU A 69 15.12 20.50 0.79
C GLU A 69 16.04 19.95 -0.30
N ALA A 70 16.82 18.90 -0.01
CA ALA A 70 17.69 18.25 -0.98
C ALA A 70 16.94 17.71 -2.22
N HIS A 71 15.73 17.17 -2.02
CA HIS A 71 14.90 16.64 -3.10
C HIS A 71 13.94 17.67 -3.72
N LYS A 72 14.06 18.96 -3.36
CA LYS A 72 13.14 20.03 -3.77
C LYS A 72 11.66 19.65 -3.54
N PHE A 73 11.42 18.89 -2.47
CA PHE A 73 10.12 18.40 -2.05
C PHE A 73 9.50 19.41 -1.08
N ASN A 74 9.31 20.63 -1.58
CA ASN A 74 8.87 21.79 -0.81
C ASN A 74 7.63 22.39 -1.48
N GLY A 75 6.73 22.97 -0.70
CA GLY A 75 5.48 23.58 -1.17
C GLY A 75 4.23 22.81 -0.73
N PHE A 76 3.08 23.48 -0.78
CA PHE A 76 1.81 22.96 -0.23
C PHE A 76 1.42 21.61 -0.84
N ILE A 77 1.38 21.50 -2.17
CA ILE A 77 1.00 20.27 -2.89
C ILE A 77 1.87 19.08 -2.47
N TRP A 78 3.19 19.28 -2.44
CA TRP A 78 4.13 18.20 -2.10
C TRP A 78 3.99 17.82 -0.63
N ASN A 79 3.88 18.78 0.28
CA ASN A 79 3.66 18.50 1.70
C ASN A 79 2.35 17.73 1.93
N THR A 80 1.25 18.12 1.28
CA THR A 80 -0.02 17.38 1.35
C THR A 80 0.14 15.95 0.87
N LEU A 81 0.81 15.75 -0.28
CA LEU A 81 1.07 14.42 -0.82
C LEU A 81 1.96 13.56 0.10
N LEU A 82 2.95 14.16 0.77
CA LEU A 82 3.76 13.49 1.78
C LEU A 82 2.94 13.11 3.01
N VAL A 83 2.02 13.95 3.48
CA VAL A 83 1.15 13.62 4.61
C VAL A 83 0.27 12.42 4.26
N ILE A 84 -0.39 12.43 3.11
CA ILE A 84 -1.22 11.32 2.63
C ILE A 84 -0.40 10.03 2.54
N ASN A 85 0.75 10.07 1.86
CA ASN A 85 1.61 8.91 1.70
C ASN A 85 2.25 8.45 3.01
N SER A 86 2.47 9.35 3.98
CA SER A 86 2.96 8.96 5.30
C SER A 86 1.89 8.20 6.10
N ALA A 87 0.62 8.62 5.99
CA ALA A 87 -0.49 7.88 6.59
C ALA A 87 -0.63 6.47 5.97
N LEU A 88 -0.54 6.38 4.64
CA LEU A 88 -0.51 5.10 3.92
C LEU A 88 0.70 4.25 4.32
N ALA A 89 1.88 4.84 4.47
CA ALA A 89 3.09 4.14 4.91
C ALA A 89 2.92 3.51 6.30
N ILE A 90 2.30 4.23 7.23
CA ILE A 90 1.98 3.72 8.57
C ILE A 90 1.01 2.55 8.46
N PHE A 91 -0.06 2.69 7.68
CA PHE A 91 -1.05 1.64 7.46
C PHE A 91 -0.42 0.36 6.88
N TYR A 92 0.37 0.49 5.80
CA TYR A 92 1.10 -0.63 5.20
C TYR A 92 2.07 -1.30 6.18
N SER A 93 2.77 -0.49 6.98
CA SER A 93 3.71 -1.01 7.98
C SER A 93 2.99 -1.77 9.10
N ALA A 94 1.83 -1.28 9.55
CA ALA A 94 1.01 -1.96 10.55
C ALA A 94 0.50 -3.31 10.05
N ILE A 95 0.01 -3.37 8.80
CA ILE A 95 -0.39 -4.63 8.16
C ILE A 95 0.81 -5.58 8.06
N GLY A 96 1.97 -5.10 7.61
CA GLY A 96 3.18 -5.92 7.51
C GLY A 96 3.60 -6.52 8.85
N ILE A 97 3.60 -5.72 9.92
CA ILE A 97 3.89 -6.18 11.28
C ILE A 97 2.88 -7.23 11.73
N TRP A 98 1.58 -7.01 11.47
CA TRP A 98 0.53 -7.97 11.83
C TRP A 98 0.69 -9.32 11.11
N ILE A 99 0.97 -9.31 9.80
CA ILE A 99 1.21 -10.52 9.01
C ILE A 99 2.41 -11.29 9.56
N ILE A 100 3.55 -10.60 9.76
CA ILE A 100 4.77 -11.23 10.28
C ILE A 100 4.53 -11.79 11.69
N GLY A 101 3.88 -11.02 12.56
CA GLY A 101 3.56 -11.46 13.92
C GLY A 101 2.67 -12.70 13.94
N THR A 102 1.67 -12.76 13.06
CA THR A 102 0.79 -13.93 12.90
C THR A 102 1.59 -15.14 12.42
N PHE A 103 2.45 -14.97 11.42
CA PHE A 103 3.28 -16.06 10.90
C PHE A 103 4.23 -16.62 11.96
N VAL A 104 4.92 -15.76 12.70
CA VAL A 104 5.82 -16.15 13.79
C VAL A 104 5.05 -16.89 14.89
N TRP A 105 3.86 -16.43 15.23
CA TRP A 105 3.02 -17.07 16.25
C TRP A 105 2.54 -18.46 15.84
N VAL A 106 2.16 -18.66 14.57
CA VAL A 106 1.79 -19.97 14.04
C VAL A 106 3.00 -20.91 14.05
N TRP A 107 4.15 -20.46 13.56
CA TRP A 107 5.38 -21.26 13.52
C TRP A 107 5.87 -21.66 14.92
N ALA A 108 5.74 -20.78 15.92
CA ALA A 108 6.10 -21.10 17.30
C ALA A 108 5.20 -22.15 17.96
N ARG A 109 4.05 -22.48 17.35
CA ARG A 109 3.07 -23.47 17.85
C ARG A 109 3.06 -24.79 17.08
N SER A 110 3.75 -24.88 15.93
CA SER A 110 3.92 -26.08 15.13
C SER A 110 5.15 -26.87 15.56
#